data_AF-A0A1W1XZX3-F1
#
_entry.id   AF-A0A1W1XZX3-F1
#
_cell.length_a   1.000
_cell.length_b   1.000
_cell.length_c   1.000
_cell.angle_alpha   90.00
_cell.angle_beta   90.00
_cell.angle_gamma   90.00
#
_symmetry.space_group_name_H-M   'P 1'
#
loop_
_entity.id
_entity.type
_entity.pdbx_description
1 polymer ?
#
loop_
_entity_poly.entity_id
_entity_poly.type
_entity_poly.pdbx_seq_one_letter_code
_entity_poly.pdbx_strand_id
1 'polypeptide(L)'
;MKKPHSGFTCSLATRLFATATVFLATVAHASALESAFTTFSQCDGSFFSPDIVAVLNQGNALPTGQGGKHAWLNVSNGYPLGDASRPFPHPLDVAGVKLLSYTTGNTDLGRSGVYYYWGFIAKGNMDEVSQKLRPLVFDNPRFRAGYEEFARPSRS
;
A
#
# COMPACT_ATOMS: atom_id res chain seq x y z
N MET A 1 -18.65 68.44 31.91
CA MET A 1 -18.72 67.78 30.58
C MET A 1 -18.10 66.39 30.68
N LYS A 2 -18.81 65.36 30.17
CA LYS A 2 -18.41 63.98 29.78
C LYS A 2 -17.68 63.02 30.76
N LYS A 3 -18.39 61.94 31.15
CA LYS A 3 -17.89 60.53 31.29
C LYS A 3 -17.41 60.00 29.89
N PRO A 4 -16.75 58.82 29.68
CA PRO A 4 -16.77 57.56 30.46
C PRO A 4 -15.54 56.57 30.44
N HIS A 5 -15.67 55.51 31.27
CA HIS A 5 -15.42 54.05 31.12
C HIS A 5 -14.14 53.40 30.51
N SER A 6 -13.57 52.48 31.31
CA SER A 6 -13.42 51.01 31.09
C SER A 6 -12.71 50.44 29.86
N GLY A 7 -11.90 49.39 30.08
CA GLY A 7 -11.59 48.39 29.05
C GLY A 7 -10.21 47.76 29.22
N PHE A 8 -10.08 46.69 30.01
CA PHE A 8 -10.06 45.29 29.56
C PHE A 8 -8.81 44.88 28.75
N THR A 9 -8.01 44.05 29.42
CA THR A 9 -7.00 43.11 28.93
C THR A 9 -7.29 42.54 27.54
N CYS A 10 -6.33 42.70 26.62
CA CYS A 10 -6.24 41.91 25.39
C CYS A 10 -5.06 40.94 25.54
N SER A 11 -5.32 39.82 26.22
CA SER A 11 -4.42 38.66 26.26
C SER A 11 -5.21 37.46 25.76
N LEU A 12 -5.37 37.32 24.44
CA LEU A 12 -5.97 36.14 23.83
C LEU A 12 -5.68 36.11 22.32
N ALA A 13 -4.47 35.74 21.95
CA ALA A 13 -4.13 35.44 20.56
C ALA A 13 -3.09 34.32 20.46
N THR A 14 -3.31 33.17 21.12
CA THR A 14 -2.45 31.99 20.92
C THR A 14 -3.21 30.69 21.13
N ARG A 15 -4.31 30.45 20.39
CA ARG A 15 -4.90 29.09 20.27
C ARG A 15 -5.63 28.92 18.93
N LEU A 16 -4.91 28.84 17.82
CA LEU A 16 -5.49 28.35 16.56
C LEU A 16 -4.43 27.82 15.58
N PHE A 17 -3.67 26.77 15.95
CA PHE A 17 -2.71 26.12 15.04
C PHE A 17 -2.53 24.62 15.38
N ALA A 18 -3.62 23.87 15.59
CA ALA A 18 -3.54 22.44 15.94
C ALA A 18 -4.31 21.49 15.00
N THR A 19 -5.03 21.99 13.99
CA THR A 19 -5.87 21.16 13.10
C THR A 19 -5.26 20.90 11.72
N ALA A 20 -4.22 21.63 11.31
CA ALA A 20 -3.62 21.49 9.97
C ALA A 20 -2.66 20.29 9.84
N THR A 21 -2.08 19.80 10.93
CA THR A 21 -1.06 18.74 10.89
C THR A 21 -1.61 17.35 10.58
N VAL A 22 -2.85 17.05 10.97
CA VAL A 22 -3.43 15.70 10.77
C VAL A 22 -3.80 15.45 9.31
N PHE A 23 -4.27 16.47 8.58
CA PHE A 23 -4.64 16.34 7.17
C PHE A 23 -3.43 16.14 6.24
N LEU A 24 -2.27 16.69 6.59
CA LEU A 24 -1.05 16.52 5.79
C LEU A 24 -0.51 15.08 5.87
N ALA A 25 -0.61 14.44 7.04
CA ALA A 25 -0.11 13.09 7.24
C ALA A 25 -0.87 12.03 6.42
N THR A 26 -2.19 12.19 6.26
CA THR A 26 -3.02 11.21 5.53
C THR A 26 -2.81 11.27 4.01
N VAL A 27 -2.69 12.48 3.45
CA VAL A 27 -2.41 12.68 2.02
C VAL A 27 -1.03 12.14 1.66
N ALA A 28 -0.03 12.40 2.52
CA ALA A 28 1.32 11.87 2.32
C ALA A 28 1.33 10.34 2.25
N HIS A 29 0.58 9.66 3.15
CA HIS A 29 0.53 8.21 3.14
C HIS A 29 -0.21 7.63 1.93
N ALA A 30 -1.31 8.24 1.49
CA ALA A 30 -2.01 7.81 0.28
C ALA A 30 -1.09 7.83 -0.96
N SER A 31 -0.36 8.93 -1.16
CA SER A 31 0.61 9.03 -2.26
C SER A 31 1.79 8.05 -2.14
N ALA A 32 2.21 7.74 -0.91
CA ALA A 32 3.22 6.72 -0.66
C ALA A 32 2.71 5.30 -0.98
N LEU A 33 1.44 5.00 -0.70
CA LEU A 33 0.81 3.73 -1.06
C LEU A 33 0.68 3.55 -2.57
N GLU A 34 0.31 4.61 -3.30
CA GLU A 34 0.26 4.58 -4.77
C GLU A 34 1.67 4.39 -5.38
N SER A 35 2.68 5.04 -4.79
CA SER A 35 4.08 4.85 -5.17
C SER A 35 4.54 3.42 -4.88
N ALA A 36 4.19 2.87 -3.72
CA ALA A 36 4.47 1.48 -3.36
C ALA A 36 3.81 0.48 -4.31
N PHE A 37 2.57 0.74 -4.72
CA PHE A 37 1.88 -0.08 -5.71
C PHE A 37 2.52 0.02 -7.10
N THR A 38 2.98 1.21 -7.47
CA THR A 38 3.75 1.39 -8.72
C THR A 38 5.03 0.57 -8.70
N THR A 39 5.78 0.59 -7.59
CA THR A 39 6.96 -0.25 -7.39
C THR A 39 6.61 -1.75 -7.41
N PHE A 40 5.53 -2.17 -6.75
CA PHE A 40 5.04 -3.55 -6.80
C PHE A 40 4.80 -4.03 -8.25
N SER A 41 4.16 -3.21 -9.08
CA SER A 41 3.81 -3.58 -10.46
C SER A 41 5.01 -3.74 -11.40
N GLN A 42 6.20 -3.29 -11.00
CA GLN A 42 7.45 -3.50 -11.75
C GLN A 42 7.86 -4.98 -11.76
N CYS A 43 7.36 -5.78 -10.81
CA CYS A 43 7.67 -7.20 -10.65
C CYS A 43 9.17 -7.47 -10.43
N ASP A 44 9.85 -6.63 -9.66
CA ASP A 44 11.27 -6.78 -9.33
C ASP A 44 11.55 -6.65 -7.83
N GLY A 45 12.84 -6.75 -7.47
CA GLY A 45 13.29 -6.75 -6.07
C GLY A 45 13.12 -5.41 -5.32
N SER A 46 12.81 -4.30 -6.00
CA SER A 46 12.67 -2.97 -5.37
C SER A 46 11.46 -2.90 -4.43
N PHE A 47 10.44 -3.73 -4.69
CA PHE A 47 9.27 -3.89 -3.82
C PHE A 47 9.65 -4.32 -2.40
N PHE A 48 10.74 -5.08 -2.25
CA PHE A 48 11.24 -5.56 -0.96
C PHE A 48 12.16 -4.56 -0.27
N SER A 49 12.16 -3.28 -0.65
CA SER A 49 12.88 -2.28 0.12
C SER A 49 12.20 -2.04 1.48
N PRO A 50 12.98 -1.76 2.55
CA PRO A 50 12.42 -1.48 3.88
C PRO A 50 11.35 -0.38 3.88
N ASP A 51 11.54 0.66 3.06
CA ASP A 51 10.62 1.81 2.98
C ASP A 51 9.25 1.41 2.42
N ILE A 52 9.22 0.59 1.36
CA ILE A 52 7.97 0.09 0.79
C ILE A 52 7.24 -0.82 1.79
N VAL A 53 7.96 -1.71 2.48
CA VAL A 53 7.37 -2.57 3.50
C VAL A 53 6.81 -1.75 4.68
N ALA A 54 7.49 -0.68 5.09
CA ALA A 54 7.02 0.22 6.14
C ALA A 54 5.73 0.96 5.75
N VAL A 55 5.62 1.40 4.48
CA VAL A 55 4.40 2.03 3.94
C VAL A 55 3.21 1.07 3.96
N LEU A 56 3.44 -0.20 3.63
CA LEU A 56 2.40 -1.25 3.63
C LEU A 56 2.04 -1.72 5.04
N ASN A 57 2.97 -1.68 5.99
CA ASN A 57 2.80 -2.18 7.35
C ASN A 57 2.67 -1.07 8.40
N GLN A 58 1.84 -0.07 8.13
CA GLN A 58 1.63 0.99 9.11
C GLN A 58 1.16 0.44 10.46
N GLY A 59 1.80 0.95 11.52
CA GLY A 59 1.56 0.47 12.89
C GLY A 59 2.14 -0.91 13.19
N ASN A 60 2.97 -1.47 12.30
CA ASN A 60 3.64 -2.77 12.45
C ASN A 60 2.67 -3.94 12.75
N ALA A 61 1.51 -3.93 12.10
CA ALA A 61 0.44 -4.86 12.41
C ALA A 61 0.63 -6.26 11.82
N LEU A 62 1.45 -6.38 10.78
CA LEU A 62 1.81 -7.65 10.17
C LEU A 62 3.23 -8.06 10.58
N PRO A 63 3.51 -9.37 10.73
CA PRO A 63 4.87 -9.85 10.91
C PRO A 63 5.75 -9.44 9.74
N THR A 64 7.00 -9.06 10.00
CA THR A 64 7.98 -8.71 8.97
C THR A 64 9.23 -9.55 9.10
N GLY A 65 9.85 -9.86 7.96
CA GLY A 65 11.23 -10.36 7.89
C GLY A 65 12.17 -9.31 7.29
N GLN A 66 13.45 -9.48 7.54
CA GLN A 66 14.52 -8.64 6.97
C GLN A 66 15.72 -9.50 6.61
N GLY A 67 16.47 -9.06 5.58
CA GLY A 67 17.68 -9.72 5.12
C GLY A 67 18.49 -8.79 4.22
N GLY A 68 19.71 -8.45 4.65
CA GLY A 68 20.55 -7.49 3.95
C GLY A 68 19.86 -6.14 3.77
N LYS A 69 19.66 -5.74 2.51
CA LYS A 69 18.96 -4.50 2.12
C LYS A 69 17.47 -4.70 1.80
N HIS A 70 16.91 -5.85 2.16
CA HIS A 70 15.54 -6.22 1.86
C HIS A 70 14.71 -6.47 3.12
N ALA A 71 13.41 -6.21 3.02
CA ALA A 71 12.39 -6.53 4.00
C ALA A 71 11.16 -7.14 3.30
N TRP A 72 10.33 -7.86 4.03
CA TRP A 72 9.08 -8.41 3.50
C TRP A 72 8.03 -8.58 4.60
N LEU A 73 6.75 -8.61 4.21
CA LEU A 73 5.66 -9.05 5.09
C LEU A 73 5.74 -10.57 5.21
N ASN A 74 6.03 -11.05 6.41
CA ASN A 74 6.25 -12.48 6.68
C ASN A 74 4.91 -13.19 6.90
N VAL A 75 4.24 -13.49 5.78
CA VAL A 75 2.99 -14.23 5.72
C VAL A 75 3.30 -15.68 5.34
N SER A 76 2.95 -16.62 6.22
CA SER A 76 3.16 -18.06 6.03
C SER A 76 1.96 -18.84 6.56
N ASN A 77 1.70 -19.98 5.91
CA ASN A 77 0.72 -20.99 6.32
C ASN A 77 1.34 -22.09 7.22
N GLY A 78 2.64 -21.99 7.52
CA GLY A 78 3.38 -22.96 8.33
C GLY A 78 3.88 -24.19 7.57
N TYR A 79 3.66 -24.26 6.26
CA TYR A 79 4.08 -25.38 5.41
C TYR A 79 5.17 -24.95 4.42
N PRO A 80 5.99 -25.90 3.90
CA PRO A 80 7.00 -25.60 2.89
C PRO A 80 6.40 -25.08 1.59
N LEU A 81 5.21 -25.57 1.22
CA LEU A 81 4.52 -25.19 0.00
C LEU A 81 3.10 -24.66 0.23
N GLY A 82 2.63 -23.85 -0.72
CA GLY A 82 1.27 -23.35 -0.80
C GLY A 82 1.09 -21.92 -0.33
N ASP A 83 -0.17 -21.50 -0.28
CA ASP A 83 -0.54 -20.09 -0.16
C ASP A 83 -0.85 -19.70 1.27
N ALA A 84 -0.59 -18.43 1.56
CA ALA A 84 -0.90 -17.78 2.82
C ALA A 84 -1.45 -16.38 2.54
N SER A 85 -2.42 -15.97 3.35
CA SER A 85 -3.01 -14.63 3.30
C SER A 85 -3.13 -14.07 4.70
N ARG A 86 -2.79 -12.79 4.87
CA ARG A 86 -3.04 -12.05 6.12
C ARG A 86 -3.82 -10.77 5.83
N PRO A 87 -5.02 -10.62 6.40
CA PRO A 87 -5.77 -9.38 6.31
C PRO A 87 -4.99 -8.21 6.91
N PHE A 88 -5.09 -7.05 6.27
CA PHE A 88 -4.71 -5.80 6.92
C PHE A 88 -5.75 -5.47 8.01
N PRO A 89 -5.35 -5.00 9.20
CA PRO A 89 -6.31 -4.57 10.21
C PRO A 89 -7.23 -3.45 9.73
N HIS A 90 -6.68 -2.57 8.88
CA HIS A 90 -7.41 -1.56 8.14
C HIS A 90 -7.07 -1.73 6.65
N PRO A 91 -8.07 -1.89 5.76
CA PRO A 91 -7.80 -2.01 4.33
C PRO A 91 -6.99 -0.82 3.81
N LEU A 92 -5.94 -1.11 3.05
CA LEU A 92 -5.15 -0.07 2.40
C LEU A 92 -5.93 0.46 1.20
N ASP A 93 -6.05 1.78 1.06
CA ASP A 93 -6.71 2.41 -0.08
C ASP A 93 -5.64 2.83 -1.10
N VAL A 94 -5.71 2.27 -2.30
CA VAL A 94 -4.81 2.56 -3.42
C VAL A 94 -5.64 2.99 -4.61
N ALA A 95 -5.59 4.27 -4.99
CA ALA A 95 -6.39 4.84 -6.07
C ALA A 95 -7.91 4.49 -5.98
N GLY A 96 -8.48 4.46 -4.77
CA GLY A 96 -9.89 4.14 -4.55
C GLY A 96 -10.21 2.64 -4.60
N VAL A 97 -9.19 1.77 -4.59
CA VAL A 97 -9.30 0.32 -4.44
C VAL A 97 -8.84 -0.07 -3.04
N LYS A 98 -9.70 -0.81 -2.32
CA LYS A 98 -9.37 -1.32 -0.99
C LYS A 98 -8.63 -2.65 -1.11
N LEU A 99 -7.36 -2.68 -0.71
CA LEU A 99 -6.58 -3.89 -0.52
C LEU A 99 -6.89 -4.47 0.86
N LEU A 100 -7.47 -5.66 0.89
CA LEU A 100 -7.99 -6.31 2.09
C LEU A 100 -6.93 -7.16 2.79
N SER A 101 -6.06 -7.80 2.03
CA SER A 101 -5.02 -8.68 2.57
C SER A 101 -3.78 -8.69 1.68
N TYR A 102 -2.65 -9.03 2.28
CA TYR A 102 -1.44 -9.42 1.56
C TYR A 102 -1.38 -10.94 1.43
N THR A 103 -1.01 -11.42 0.25
CA THR A 103 -0.88 -12.83 -0.06
C THR A 103 0.56 -13.16 -0.45
N THR A 104 0.99 -14.33 -0.03
CA THR A 104 2.21 -14.98 -0.49
C THR A 104 1.86 -16.39 -0.89
N GLY A 105 2.57 -16.93 -1.88
CA GLY A 105 2.36 -18.27 -2.35
C GLY A 105 3.58 -18.80 -3.03
N ASN A 106 3.59 -20.11 -3.16
CA ASN A 106 4.61 -20.78 -3.95
C ASN A 106 4.05 -22.07 -4.55
N THR A 107 4.67 -22.51 -5.64
CA THR A 107 4.28 -23.72 -6.34
C THR A 107 5.54 -24.44 -6.81
N ASP A 108 5.61 -25.75 -6.55
CA ASP A 108 6.66 -26.59 -7.07
C ASP A 108 6.40 -26.89 -8.56
N LEU A 109 7.30 -26.43 -9.43
CA LEU A 109 7.27 -26.67 -10.87
C LEU A 109 8.15 -27.88 -11.26
N GLY A 110 8.51 -28.72 -10.30
CA GLY A 110 9.36 -29.89 -10.48
C GLY A 110 10.78 -29.50 -10.88
N ARG A 111 11.21 -29.91 -12.09
CA ARG A 111 12.57 -29.66 -12.58
C ARG A 111 12.90 -28.17 -12.78
N SER A 112 11.89 -27.31 -12.85
CA SER A 112 12.06 -25.86 -12.97
C SER A 112 12.20 -25.15 -11.61
N GLY A 113 12.12 -25.89 -10.50
CA GLY A 113 12.22 -25.36 -9.15
C GLY A 113 10.89 -24.83 -8.61
N VAL A 114 10.98 -24.01 -7.55
CA VAL A 114 9.83 -23.44 -6.88
C VAL A 114 9.57 -22.02 -7.41
N TYR A 115 8.35 -21.79 -7.89
CA TYR A 115 7.85 -20.47 -8.26
C TYR A 115 7.27 -19.79 -7.03
N TYR A 116 7.71 -18.57 -6.73
CA TYR A 116 7.20 -17.77 -5.63
C TYR A 116 6.41 -16.59 -6.18
N TYR A 117 5.27 -16.29 -5.55
CA TYR A 117 4.45 -15.14 -5.89
C TYR A 117 3.93 -14.45 -4.64
N TRP A 118 3.57 -13.20 -4.81
CA TRP A 118 2.96 -12.37 -3.77
C TRP A 118 2.00 -11.38 -4.41
N GLY A 119 1.05 -10.89 -3.63
CA GLY A 119 0.05 -9.97 -4.13
C GLY A 119 -0.89 -9.48 -3.04
N PHE A 120 -2.03 -8.98 -3.48
CA PHE A 120 -3.05 -8.42 -2.62
C PHE A 120 -4.42 -8.96 -3.02
N ILE A 121 -5.28 -9.21 -2.04
CA ILE A 121 -6.71 -9.39 -2.30
C ILE A 121 -7.36 -8.01 -2.31
N ALA A 122 -7.91 -7.61 -3.46
CA ALA A 122 -8.60 -6.34 -3.61
C ALA A 122 -10.12 -6.50 -3.48
N LYS A 123 -10.80 -5.49 -2.96
CA LYS A 123 -12.27 -5.39 -2.98
C LYS A 123 -12.73 -4.83 -4.32
N GLY A 124 -13.66 -5.54 -4.97
CA GLY A 124 -14.31 -5.11 -6.20
C GLY A 124 -14.37 -6.22 -7.24
N ASN A 125 -14.92 -5.92 -8.41
CA ASN A 125 -14.81 -6.81 -9.57
C ASN A 125 -13.52 -6.49 -10.36
N MET A 126 -13.09 -7.44 -11.19
CA MET A 126 -11.81 -7.36 -11.91
C MET A 126 -11.72 -6.15 -12.86
N ASP A 127 -12.79 -5.81 -13.58
CA ASP A 127 -12.78 -4.70 -14.53
C ASP A 127 -12.68 -3.34 -13.82
N GLU A 128 -13.44 -3.15 -12.74
CA GLU A 128 -13.37 -1.92 -11.95
C GLU A 128 -11.99 -1.74 -11.30
N VAL A 129 -11.47 -2.80 -10.68
CA VAL A 129 -10.16 -2.79 -10.02
C VAL A 129 -9.05 -2.52 -11.04
N SER A 130 -9.07 -3.21 -12.18
CA SER A 130 -8.05 -3.03 -13.23
C SER A 130 -8.09 -1.62 -13.82
N GLN A 131 -9.27 -1.02 -14.02
CA GLN A 131 -9.39 0.36 -14.52
C GLN A 131 -8.81 1.37 -13.53
N LYS A 132 -9.12 1.24 -12.24
CA LYS A 132 -8.63 2.13 -11.19
C LYS A 132 -7.12 2.03 -10.99
N LEU A 133 -6.57 0.82 -11.03
CA LEU A 133 -5.15 0.58 -10.79
C LEU A 133 -4.27 0.76 -12.04
N ARG A 134 -4.84 0.73 -13.25
CA ARG A 134 -4.07 0.87 -14.51
C ARG A 134 -3.10 2.05 -14.53
N PRO A 135 -3.43 3.26 -14.06
CA PRO A 135 -2.48 4.37 -14.04
C PRO A 135 -1.22 4.09 -13.21
N LEU A 136 -1.32 3.24 -12.18
CA LEU A 136 -0.23 2.85 -11.29
C LEU A 136 0.53 1.61 -11.78
N VAL A 137 0.05 0.92 -12.80
CA VAL A 137 0.78 -0.23 -13.37
C VAL A 137 1.96 0.28 -14.18
N PHE A 138 3.17 -0.14 -13.80
CA PHE A 138 4.38 0.12 -14.55
C PHE A 138 4.23 -0.46 -15.96
N ASP A 139 4.56 0.34 -16.99
CA ASP A 139 4.37 -0.07 -18.39
C ASP A 139 2.89 -0.48 -18.65
N ASN A 140 1.94 0.31 -18.12
CA ASN A 140 0.50 0.13 -18.33
C ASN A 140 0.05 0.00 -19.79
N PRO A 141 0.77 0.51 -20.82
CA PRO A 141 0.45 0.21 -22.20
C PRO A 141 0.67 -1.26 -22.56
N ARG A 142 1.10 -2.14 -21.65
CA ARG A 142 1.12 -3.60 -21.83
C ARG A 142 0.22 -4.33 -20.85
N PHE A 143 -0.45 -3.61 -19.96
CA PHE A 143 -1.48 -4.17 -19.08
C PHE A 143 -2.75 -4.40 -19.90
N ARG A 144 -3.12 -5.68 -20.07
CA ARG A 144 -4.19 -6.12 -20.97
C ARG A 144 -5.08 -7.14 -20.29
N ALA A 145 -6.35 -7.16 -20.69
CA ALA A 145 -7.28 -8.23 -20.32
C ALA A 145 -6.86 -9.53 -21.02
N GLY A 146 -6.81 -10.61 -20.25
CA GLY A 146 -6.82 -12.00 -20.68
C GLY A 146 -8.21 -12.61 -20.48
N TYR A 147 -8.27 -13.94 -20.41
CA TYR A 147 -9.54 -14.66 -20.25
C TYR A 147 -10.15 -14.49 -18.85
N GLU A 148 -9.33 -14.64 -17.80
CA GLU A 148 -9.76 -14.56 -16.40
C GLU A 148 -8.84 -13.64 -15.57
N GLU A 149 -7.99 -12.86 -16.23
CA GLU A 149 -6.98 -12.04 -15.57
C GLU A 149 -6.71 -10.75 -16.34
N PHE A 150 -6.05 -9.79 -15.70
CA PHE A 150 -5.32 -8.74 -16.38
C PHE A 150 -3.83 -8.95 -16.15
N ALA A 151 -3.05 -9.00 -17.22
CA ALA A 151 -1.63 -9.29 -17.15
C ALA A 151 -0.79 -8.23 -17.85
N ARG A 152 0.46 -8.08 -17.38
CA ARG A 152 1.53 -7.38 -18.07
C ARG A 152 2.63 -8.40 -18.39
N PRO A 153 2.69 -8.93 -19.62
CA PRO A 153 3.68 -9.94 -19.98
C PRO A 153 5.12 -9.45 -19.79
N SER A 154 6.09 -10.35 -19.67
CA SER A 154 7.52 -10.00 -19.77
C SER A 154 7.85 -9.53 -21.19
N ARG A 155 8.91 -8.72 -21.35
CA ARG A 155 9.39 -8.38 -22.70
C ARG A 155 10.06 -9.64 -23.27
N SER A 156 9.58 -10.08 -24.43
CA SER A 156 10.23 -11.08 -25.28
C SER A 156 11.44 -10.50 -25.98
#